data_AF-A0A151RYV4-F1
#
_entry.id   AF-A0A151RYV4-F1
#
_cell.length_a   1.000
_cell.length_b   1.000
_cell.length_c   1.000
_cell.angle_alpha   90.00
_cell.angle_beta   90.00
_cell.angle_gamma   90.00
#
_symmetry.space_group_name_H-M   'P 1'
#
loop_
_entity.id
_entity.type
_entity.pdbx_description
1 polymer ?
#
loop_
_entity_poly.entity_id
_entity_poly.type
_entity_poly.pdbx_seq_one_letter_code
_entity_poly.pdbx_strand_id
1 'polypeptide(L)'
;KESLLLQKSRTRWLQEGDNTRFFHGCINQRMKSNEIRCLKVAGSRLIEPEQIKHALKDHFERHFQDCKWNRPYFQGLDFKTLNPTELKMLIEPFSLQEVKAAVWDCENTKSPGPDGFNFYFIKDFWDIMQADFMSFFTDFHVHGRLVKGANNSFIVLIPKKDSAQRVEDYRPISLIGCMYKVLSKVLANRLRKVIGSVISESQSAFIKGRHILDSILVANEVVEEVKRKKKKCLMFKVDFAKAYDSVK
;
A
#
# COMPACT_ATOMS: atom_id res chain seq x y z
N LYS A 1 -0.27 -19.64 -22.83
CA LYS A 1 -0.30 -18.30 -23.49
C LYS A 1 -1.54 -17.49 -23.10
N GLU A 2 -2.70 -18.11 -23.01
CA GLU A 2 -3.98 -17.46 -22.68
C GLU A 2 -4.08 -16.93 -21.24
N SER A 3 -3.59 -17.71 -20.26
CA SER A 3 -3.46 -17.26 -18.85
C SER A 3 -2.65 -15.95 -18.71
N LEU A 4 -1.62 -15.76 -19.55
CA LEU A 4 -0.83 -14.53 -19.56
C LEU A 4 -1.59 -13.34 -20.16
N LEU A 5 -2.34 -13.56 -21.24
CA LEU A 5 -3.15 -12.51 -21.87
C LEU A 5 -4.29 -12.05 -20.94
N LEU A 6 -4.94 -13.00 -20.27
CA LEU A 6 -5.94 -12.74 -19.24
C LEU A 6 -5.34 -11.94 -18.06
N GLN A 7 -4.15 -12.35 -17.58
CA GLN A 7 -3.47 -11.61 -16.51
C GLN A 7 -3.10 -10.19 -16.93
N LYS A 8 -2.65 -9.99 -18.17
CA LYS A 8 -2.31 -8.68 -18.74
C LYS A 8 -3.53 -7.79 -18.99
N SER A 9 -4.65 -8.37 -19.42
CA SER A 9 -5.90 -7.61 -19.64
C SER A 9 -6.51 -7.10 -18.33
N ARG A 10 -6.22 -7.79 -17.21
CA ARG A 10 -6.79 -7.53 -15.87
C ARG A 10 -8.31 -7.68 -15.83
N THR A 11 -8.86 -8.46 -16.76
CA THR A 11 -10.28 -8.83 -16.77
C THR A 11 -10.56 -9.81 -15.63
N ARG A 12 -11.64 -9.60 -14.87
CA ARG A 12 -12.07 -10.48 -13.76
C ARG A 12 -13.19 -11.45 -14.14
N TRP A 13 -13.96 -11.10 -15.16
CA TRP A 13 -15.15 -11.85 -15.58
C TRP A 13 -14.90 -12.46 -16.96
N LEU A 14 -15.02 -13.77 -17.03
CA LEU A 14 -15.22 -14.51 -18.26
C LEU A 14 -16.55 -15.22 -18.14
N GLN A 15 -17.47 -14.93 -19.06
CA GLN A 15 -18.37 -15.97 -19.54
C GLN A 15 -17.53 -16.81 -20.50
N GLU A 16 -17.59 -18.13 -20.33
CA GLU A 16 -16.75 -19.14 -20.96
C GLU A 16 -16.41 -18.85 -22.44
N GLY A 17 -15.12 -18.87 -22.79
CA GLY A 17 -14.65 -18.79 -24.19
C GLY A 17 -13.26 -18.17 -24.38
N ASP A 18 -12.50 -18.72 -25.32
CA ASP A 18 -11.18 -18.21 -25.74
C ASP A 18 -11.34 -16.95 -26.62
N ASN A 19 -11.14 -15.76 -26.05
CA ASN A 19 -11.27 -14.50 -26.79
C ASN A 19 -10.00 -13.64 -26.72
N THR A 20 -8.94 -14.14 -27.37
CA THR A 20 -7.66 -13.43 -27.50
C THR A 20 -7.82 -12.00 -28.04
N ARG A 21 -8.69 -11.80 -29.04
CA ARG A 21 -8.98 -10.46 -29.60
C ARG A 21 -9.55 -9.50 -28.57
N PHE A 22 -10.46 -9.96 -27.72
CA PHE A 22 -10.98 -9.18 -26.60
C PHE A 22 -9.87 -8.80 -25.61
N PHE A 23 -9.02 -9.75 -25.21
CA PHE A 23 -7.89 -9.45 -24.31
C PHE A 23 -6.93 -8.42 -24.91
N HIS A 24 -6.60 -8.54 -26.19
CA HIS A 24 -5.77 -7.55 -26.90
C HIS A 24 -6.44 -6.17 -26.92
N GLY A 25 -7.75 -6.10 -27.17
CA GLY A 25 -8.51 -4.85 -27.09
C GLY A 25 -8.42 -4.18 -25.71
N CYS A 26 -8.64 -4.95 -24.64
CA CYS A 26 -8.51 -4.46 -23.27
C CYS A 26 -7.08 -3.99 -22.94
N ILE A 27 -6.07 -4.76 -23.34
CA ILE A 27 -4.66 -4.41 -23.12
C ILE A 27 -4.33 -3.10 -23.82
N ASN A 28 -4.71 -2.95 -25.10
CA ASN A 28 -4.44 -1.74 -25.89
C ASN A 28 -5.13 -0.51 -25.30
N GLN A 29 -6.39 -0.64 -24.86
CA GLN A 29 -7.11 0.44 -24.20
C GLN A 29 -6.39 0.86 -22.90
N ARG A 30 -5.94 -0.10 -22.08
CA ARG A 30 -5.20 0.19 -20.85
C ARG A 30 -3.84 0.83 -21.14
N MET A 31 -3.12 0.35 -22.15
CA MET A 31 -1.86 0.97 -22.57
C MET A 31 -2.08 2.43 -22.95
N LYS A 32 -3.10 2.72 -23.76
CA LYS A 32 -3.46 4.08 -24.17
C LYS A 32 -3.85 4.98 -22.99
N SER A 33 -4.59 4.44 -22.02
CA SER A 33 -5.05 5.20 -20.83
C SER A 33 -3.92 5.46 -19.83
N ASN A 34 -2.98 4.53 -19.69
CA ASN A 34 -1.85 4.65 -18.75
C ASN A 34 -0.62 5.34 -19.34
N GLU A 35 -0.60 5.57 -20.66
CA GLU A 35 0.50 6.25 -21.35
C GLU A 35 0.61 7.72 -20.90
N ILE A 36 1.79 8.11 -20.42
CA ILE A 36 2.10 9.51 -20.09
C ILE A 36 2.58 10.20 -21.36
N ARG A 37 1.64 10.80 -22.09
CA ARG A 37 1.91 11.47 -23.38
C ARG A 37 2.57 12.84 -23.26
N CYS A 38 2.32 13.53 -22.16
CA CYS A 38 2.95 14.80 -21.87
C CYS A 38 2.93 15.10 -20.38
N LEU A 39 3.92 15.87 -19.92
CA LEU A 39 4.02 16.32 -18.54
C LEU A 39 4.25 17.84 -18.51
N LYS A 40 3.46 18.57 -17.74
CA LYS A 40 3.61 20.00 -17.49
C LYS A 40 4.50 20.19 -16.26
N VAL A 41 5.64 20.83 -16.45
CA VAL A 41 6.62 21.14 -15.40
C VAL A 41 6.98 22.62 -15.49
N ALA A 42 6.81 23.37 -14.40
CA ALA A 42 7.17 24.80 -14.31
C ALA A 42 6.63 25.68 -15.47
N GLY A 43 5.43 25.38 -15.98
CA GLY A 43 4.82 26.12 -17.09
C GLY A 43 5.18 25.60 -18.50
N SER A 44 6.21 24.77 -18.63
CA SER A 44 6.59 24.12 -19.89
C SER A 44 5.92 22.76 -20.05
N ARG A 45 5.62 22.38 -21.30
CA ARG A 45 5.04 21.07 -21.64
C ARG A 45 6.13 20.17 -22.23
N LEU A 46 6.48 19.13 -21.49
CA LEU A 46 7.35 18.05 -21.94
C LEU A 46 6.53 17.02 -22.71
N ILE A 47 7.00 16.62 -23.88
CA ILE A 47 6.37 15.60 -24.74
C ILE A 47 7.35 14.47 -25.00
N GLU A 48 8.66 14.77 -25.04
CA GLU A 48 9.68 13.77 -25.27
C GLU A 48 9.80 12.76 -24.11
N PRO A 49 9.71 11.44 -24.39
CA PRO A 49 9.71 10.41 -23.34
C PRO A 49 10.90 10.48 -22.39
N GLU A 50 12.10 10.77 -22.90
CA GLU A 50 13.30 10.87 -22.06
C GLU A 50 13.25 12.09 -21.12
N GLN A 51 12.73 13.22 -21.59
CA GLN A 51 12.54 14.40 -20.74
C GLN A 51 11.49 14.14 -19.65
N ILE A 52 10.40 13.43 -19.99
CA ILE A 52 9.37 13.02 -19.02
C ILE A 52 9.97 12.10 -17.97
N LYS A 53 10.75 11.08 -18.36
CA LYS A 53 11.42 10.16 -17.42
C LYS A 53 12.35 10.90 -16.46
N HIS A 54 13.19 11.79 -16.98
CA HIS A 54 14.09 12.60 -16.15
C HIS A 54 13.31 13.49 -15.17
N ALA A 55 12.30 14.21 -15.65
CA ALA A 55 11.48 15.06 -14.80
C ALA A 55 10.76 14.29 -13.67
N LEU A 56 10.27 13.08 -13.97
CA LEU A 56 9.66 12.21 -12.96
C LEU A 56 10.68 11.66 -11.96
N LYS A 57 11.85 11.22 -12.44
CA LYS A 57 12.95 10.78 -11.58
C LYS A 57 13.34 11.89 -10.60
N ASP A 58 13.63 13.08 -11.12
CA ASP A 58 14.05 14.23 -10.31
C ASP A 58 12.97 14.64 -9.31
N HIS A 59 11.69 14.54 -9.69
CA HIS A 59 10.57 14.81 -8.79
C HIS A 59 10.56 13.84 -7.61
N PHE A 60 10.60 12.53 -7.87
CA PHE A 60 10.54 11.53 -6.80
C PHE A 60 11.82 11.45 -5.98
N GLU A 61 12.98 11.66 -6.59
CA GLU A 61 14.27 11.73 -5.89
C GLU A 61 14.26 12.87 -4.86
N ARG A 62 13.80 14.08 -5.25
CA ARG A 62 13.61 15.20 -4.32
C ARG A 62 12.50 14.93 -3.30
N HIS A 63 11.43 14.26 -3.70
CA HIS A 63 10.28 14.02 -2.83
C HIS A 63 10.63 13.06 -1.67
N PHE A 64 11.34 11.97 -1.99
CA PHE A 64 11.77 10.95 -1.05
C PHE A 64 13.13 11.26 -0.41
N GLN A 65 13.74 12.40 -0.72
CA GLN A 65 14.94 12.85 -0.04
C GLN A 65 14.62 13.08 1.44
N ASP A 66 15.47 12.51 2.30
CA ASP A 66 15.39 12.71 3.73
C ASP A 66 15.68 14.19 4.05
N CYS A 67 14.86 14.78 4.91
CA CYS A 67 15.02 16.16 5.33
C CYS A 67 15.07 16.20 6.85
N LYS A 68 16.08 16.87 7.41
CA LYS A 68 16.20 17.06 8.85
C LYS A 68 14.99 17.87 9.34
N TRP A 69 14.04 17.17 9.94
CA TRP A 69 12.86 17.75 10.56
C TRP A 69 12.94 17.50 12.07
N ASN A 70 12.81 18.56 12.86
CA ASN A 70 12.70 18.42 14.31
C ASN A 70 11.28 17.93 14.64
N ARG A 71 11.12 16.62 14.77
CA ARG A 71 9.83 16.02 15.11
C ARG A 71 9.40 16.54 16.49
N PRO A 72 8.20 17.13 16.63
CA PRO A 72 7.74 17.61 17.91
C PRO A 72 7.68 16.44 18.89
N TYR A 73 8.25 16.64 20.09
CA TYR A 73 8.10 15.68 21.17
C TYR A 73 6.70 15.82 21.73
N PHE A 74 5.92 14.75 21.67
CA PHE A 74 4.60 14.69 22.30
C PHE A 74 4.79 14.49 23.81
N GLN A 75 5.15 15.54 24.53
CA GLN A 75 5.19 15.54 26.00
C GLN A 75 3.77 15.72 26.57
N GLY A 76 3.42 14.97 27.61
CA GLY A 76 2.15 15.12 28.33
C GLY A 76 0.94 14.43 27.69
N LEU A 77 1.15 13.51 26.74
CA LEU A 77 0.08 12.65 26.22
C LEU A 77 0.21 11.24 26.80
N ASP A 78 -0.84 10.80 27.49
CA ASP A 78 -0.95 9.43 28.00
C ASP A 78 -1.45 8.51 26.89
N PHE A 79 -0.52 7.81 26.23
CA PHE A 79 -0.85 6.75 25.29
C PHE A 79 -1.09 5.44 26.02
N LYS A 80 -2.11 4.70 25.60
CA LYS A 80 -2.28 3.32 26.02
C LYS A 80 -1.06 2.51 25.57
N THR A 81 -0.49 1.75 26.48
CA THR A 81 0.68 0.90 26.24
C THR A 81 0.28 -0.57 26.24
N LEU A 82 1.08 -1.37 25.55
CA LEU A 82 0.89 -2.81 25.51
C LEU A 82 1.30 -3.43 26.84
N ASN A 83 0.58 -4.47 27.25
CA ASN A 83 1.01 -5.25 28.40
C ASN A 83 2.22 -6.14 28.06
N PRO A 84 2.98 -6.64 29.06
CA PRO A 84 4.18 -7.43 28.81
C PRO A 84 3.95 -8.71 27.99
N THR A 85 2.77 -9.34 28.12
CA THR A 85 2.40 -10.55 27.38
C THR A 85 2.18 -10.25 25.90
N GLU A 86 1.45 -9.17 25.60
CA GLU A 86 1.25 -8.67 24.23
C GLU A 86 2.59 -8.31 23.59
N LEU A 87 3.45 -7.60 24.31
CA LEU A 87 4.78 -7.21 23.83
C LEU A 87 5.61 -8.44 23.46
N LYS A 88 5.68 -9.42 24.36
CA LYS A 88 6.44 -10.66 24.15
C LYS A 88 5.96 -11.39 22.90
N MET A 89 4.64 -11.51 22.70
CA MET A 89 4.05 -12.17 21.53
C MET A 89 4.42 -11.49 20.20
N LEU A 90 4.49 -10.16 20.17
CA LEU A 90 4.83 -9.44 18.94
C LEU A 90 6.26 -9.70 18.47
N ILE A 91 7.17 -9.97 19.40
CA ILE A 91 8.61 -10.12 19.16
C ILE A 91 9.06 -11.59 19.11
N GLU A 92 8.16 -12.56 19.15
CA GLU A 92 8.53 -13.98 19.06
C GLU A 92 9.21 -14.29 17.70
N PRO A 93 10.11 -15.29 17.64
CA PRO A 93 10.63 -15.78 16.37
C PRO A 93 9.50 -16.15 15.38
N PHE A 94 9.73 -15.95 14.09
CA PHE A 94 8.73 -16.26 13.06
C PHE A 94 8.62 -17.77 12.85
N SER A 95 7.39 -18.28 12.73
CA SER A 95 7.15 -19.70 12.44
C SER A 95 6.86 -19.92 10.95
N LEU A 96 7.18 -21.13 10.47
CA LEU A 96 6.86 -21.52 9.10
C LEU A 96 5.35 -21.42 8.81
N GLN A 97 4.50 -21.80 9.77
CA GLN A 97 3.06 -21.71 9.60
C GLN A 97 2.59 -20.26 9.45
N GLU A 98 3.16 -19.33 10.24
CA GLU A 98 2.82 -17.91 10.17
C GLU A 98 3.22 -17.29 8.81
N VAL A 99 4.44 -17.59 8.34
CA VAL A 99 4.94 -17.11 7.04
C VAL A 99 4.13 -17.71 5.90
N LYS A 100 3.86 -19.02 5.95
CA LYS A 100 3.04 -19.72 4.96
C LYS A 100 1.62 -19.14 4.90
N ALA A 101 0.99 -18.89 6.04
CA ALA A 101 -0.33 -18.27 6.09
C ALA A 101 -0.34 -16.89 5.42
N ALA A 102 0.70 -16.07 5.63
CA ALA A 102 0.82 -14.76 4.98
C ALA A 102 1.00 -14.86 3.46
N VAL A 103 1.73 -15.87 2.97
CA VAL A 103 1.85 -16.16 1.53
C VAL A 103 0.49 -16.55 0.93
N TRP A 104 -0.27 -17.41 1.61
CA TRP A 104 -1.58 -17.86 1.12
C TRP A 104 -2.64 -16.75 1.10
N ASP A 105 -2.58 -15.82 2.04
CA ASP A 105 -3.44 -14.64 2.09
C ASP A 105 -3.13 -13.60 1.00
N CYS A 106 -1.96 -13.69 0.35
CA CYS A 106 -1.62 -12.81 -0.77
C CYS A 106 -2.30 -13.26 -2.06
N GLU A 107 -2.88 -12.31 -2.81
CA GLU A 107 -3.54 -12.58 -4.09
C GLU A 107 -2.54 -12.97 -5.19
N ASN A 108 -2.85 -14.07 -5.90
CA ASN A 108 -1.96 -14.76 -6.83
C ASN A 108 -1.44 -13.88 -7.98
N THR A 109 -2.34 -13.09 -8.58
CA THR A 109 -2.10 -12.49 -9.92
C THR A 109 -1.68 -11.03 -9.86
N LYS A 110 -1.36 -10.48 -8.67
CA LYS A 110 -0.89 -9.09 -8.53
C LYS A 110 0.38 -8.83 -9.35
N SER A 111 0.59 -7.56 -9.73
CA SER A 111 1.81 -7.14 -10.43
C SER A 111 3.05 -7.45 -9.59
N PRO A 112 4.13 -7.97 -10.22
CA PRO A 112 5.39 -8.23 -9.53
C PRO A 112 6.11 -6.93 -9.17
N GLY A 113 6.99 -7.01 -8.18
CA GLY A 113 7.95 -5.95 -7.87
C GLY A 113 9.26 -6.13 -8.65
N PRO A 114 10.36 -5.55 -8.16
CA PRO A 114 11.70 -5.73 -8.75
C PRO A 114 12.21 -7.18 -8.79
N ASP A 115 11.61 -8.07 -8.01
CA ASP A 115 11.89 -9.50 -7.99
C ASP A 115 11.27 -10.27 -9.17
N GLY A 116 10.33 -9.67 -9.90
CA GLY A 116 9.73 -10.28 -11.09
C GLY A 116 8.72 -11.39 -10.82
N PHE A 117 8.50 -11.78 -9.56
CA PHE A 117 7.62 -12.88 -9.19
C PHE A 117 6.24 -12.39 -8.74
N ASN A 118 5.22 -13.21 -8.99
CA ASN A 118 3.88 -13.05 -8.42
C ASN A 118 3.59 -14.19 -7.45
N PHE A 119 2.53 -14.08 -6.65
CA PHE A 119 2.21 -15.09 -5.64
C PHE A 119 1.69 -16.40 -6.21
N TYR A 120 1.25 -16.44 -7.47
CA TYR A 120 0.99 -17.72 -8.13
C TYR A 120 2.27 -18.55 -8.19
N PHE A 121 3.36 -17.98 -8.69
CA PHE A 121 4.67 -18.64 -8.73
C PHE A 121 5.15 -19.06 -7.34
N ILE A 122 5.12 -18.15 -6.36
CA ILE A 122 5.58 -18.46 -4.99
C ILE A 122 4.81 -19.63 -4.37
N LYS A 123 3.50 -19.72 -4.61
CA LYS A 123 2.66 -20.80 -4.07
C LYS A 123 2.90 -22.13 -4.79
N ASP A 124 3.05 -22.09 -6.11
CA ASP A 124 3.29 -23.27 -6.94
C ASP A 124 4.64 -23.92 -6.63
N PHE A 125 5.66 -23.11 -6.34
CA PHE A 125 7.02 -23.56 -6.00
C PHE A 125 7.33 -23.46 -4.50
N TRP A 126 6.32 -23.42 -3.63
CA TRP A 126 6.50 -23.19 -2.19
C TRP A 126 7.46 -24.19 -1.53
N ASP A 127 7.37 -25.46 -1.89
CA ASP A 127 8.18 -26.51 -1.28
C ASP A 127 9.68 -26.32 -1.52
N ILE A 128 10.03 -25.64 -2.62
CA ILE A 128 11.40 -25.24 -2.95
C ILE A 128 11.78 -23.94 -2.23
N MET A 129 10.88 -22.94 -2.25
CA MET A 129 11.18 -21.59 -1.77
C MET A 129 11.08 -21.39 -0.25
N GLN A 130 10.37 -22.27 0.47
CA GLN A 130 10.07 -22.07 1.89
C GLN A 130 11.32 -21.93 2.77
N ALA A 131 12.41 -22.61 2.41
CA ALA A 131 13.68 -22.51 3.13
C ALA A 131 14.29 -21.10 3.00
N ASP A 132 14.25 -20.51 1.81
CA ASP A 132 14.74 -19.15 1.56
C ASP A 132 13.91 -18.11 2.31
N PHE A 133 12.58 -18.28 2.32
CA PHE A 133 11.69 -17.44 3.13
C PHE A 133 12.07 -17.54 4.62
N MET A 134 12.20 -18.74 5.16
CA MET A 134 12.54 -18.88 6.59
C MET A 134 13.93 -18.34 6.92
N SER A 135 14.91 -18.50 6.03
CA SER A 135 16.24 -17.91 6.19
C SER A 135 16.17 -16.39 6.23
N PHE A 136 15.44 -15.77 5.29
CA PHE A 136 15.24 -14.32 5.25
C PHE A 136 14.56 -13.78 6.53
N PHE A 137 13.51 -14.45 7.01
CA PHE A 137 12.81 -14.05 8.23
C PHE A 137 13.68 -14.22 9.49
N THR A 138 14.49 -15.27 9.54
CA THR A 138 15.42 -15.52 10.66
C THR A 138 16.51 -14.45 10.69
N ASP A 139 17.10 -14.13 9.54
CA ASP A 139 18.12 -13.08 9.43
C ASP A 139 17.58 -11.71 9.87
N PHE A 140 16.37 -11.36 9.41
CA PHE A 140 15.68 -10.14 9.83
C PHE A 140 15.43 -10.12 11.34
N HIS A 141 15.00 -11.24 11.93
CA HIS A 141 14.72 -11.33 13.35
C HIS A 141 15.97 -11.14 14.21
N VAL A 142 17.09 -11.77 13.85
CA VAL A 142 18.35 -11.71 14.60
C VAL A 142 19.00 -10.33 14.50
N HIS A 143 19.01 -9.73 13.31
CA HIS A 143 19.78 -8.51 13.07
C HIS A 143 18.93 -7.23 13.10
N GLY A 144 17.60 -7.33 13.04
CA GLY A 144 16.71 -6.17 13.00
C GLY A 144 16.86 -5.31 11.74
N ARG A 145 17.43 -5.86 10.66
CA ARG A 145 17.73 -5.12 9.42
C ARG A 145 17.33 -5.92 8.19
N LEU A 146 17.02 -5.22 7.10
CA LEU A 146 16.75 -5.82 5.80
C LEU A 146 18.02 -5.96 4.98
N VAL A 147 18.14 -7.05 4.24
CA VAL A 147 19.18 -7.23 3.23
C VAL A 147 19.08 -6.12 2.19
N LYS A 148 20.23 -5.60 1.73
CA LYS A 148 20.29 -4.52 0.74
C LYS A 148 19.50 -4.93 -0.51
N GLY A 149 18.55 -4.08 -0.90
CA GLY A 149 17.69 -4.29 -2.06
C GLY A 149 16.38 -5.02 -1.78
N ALA A 150 16.20 -5.60 -0.58
CA ALA A 150 14.94 -6.28 -0.23
C ALA A 150 13.73 -5.33 -0.20
N ASN A 151 13.95 -4.07 0.14
CA ASN A 151 12.94 -3.01 0.16
C ASN A 151 12.90 -2.17 -1.14
N ASN A 152 13.60 -2.59 -2.20
CA ASN A 152 13.50 -1.91 -3.50
C ASN A 152 12.05 -2.00 -4.02
N SER A 153 11.61 -0.94 -4.70
CA SER A 153 10.28 -0.89 -5.31
C SER A 153 10.31 -0.17 -6.65
N PHE A 154 9.37 -0.51 -7.52
CA PHE A 154 9.08 0.30 -8.70
C PHE A 154 7.97 1.29 -8.37
N ILE A 155 8.18 2.57 -8.72
CA ILE A 155 7.12 3.57 -8.65
C ILE A 155 6.37 3.54 -9.98
N VAL A 156 5.10 3.16 -9.94
CA VAL A 156 4.21 3.17 -11.10
C VAL A 156 3.18 4.27 -10.95
N LEU A 157 2.96 5.04 -12.01
CA LEU A 157 2.02 6.16 -12.02
C LEU A 157 0.69 5.74 -12.63
N ILE A 158 -0.40 5.85 -11.85
CA ILE A 158 -1.76 5.59 -12.32
C ILE A 158 -2.52 6.91 -12.43
N PRO A 159 -3.06 7.28 -13.60
CA PRO A 159 -3.80 8.54 -13.76
C PRO A 159 -5.05 8.57 -12.86
N LYS A 160 -5.30 9.71 -12.22
CA LYS A 160 -6.51 9.97 -11.42
C LYS A 160 -7.71 10.37 -12.26
N LYS A 161 -7.45 10.92 -13.44
CA LYS A 161 -8.41 11.51 -14.38
C LYS A 161 -7.90 11.35 -15.80
N ASP A 162 -8.80 11.51 -16.76
CA ASP A 162 -8.44 11.56 -18.18
C ASP A 162 -7.56 12.77 -18.48
N SER A 163 -6.69 12.62 -19.48
CA SER A 163 -5.75 13.67 -19.91
C SER A 163 -4.93 14.25 -18.75
N ALA A 164 -4.43 13.39 -17.86
CA ALA A 164 -3.49 13.78 -16.81
C ALA A 164 -2.24 14.44 -17.43
N GLN A 165 -1.84 15.58 -16.87
CA GLN A 165 -0.72 16.38 -17.40
C GLN A 165 0.26 16.81 -16.33
N ARG A 166 -0.08 16.73 -15.05
CA ARG A 166 0.81 17.10 -13.94
C ARG A 166 1.13 15.87 -13.10
N VAL A 167 2.25 15.86 -12.39
CA VAL A 167 2.62 14.72 -11.52
C VAL A 167 1.54 14.46 -10.47
N GLU A 168 0.90 15.51 -9.96
CA GLU A 168 -0.17 15.41 -8.96
C GLU A 168 -1.46 14.77 -9.50
N ASP A 169 -1.64 14.74 -10.83
CA ASP A 169 -2.75 14.07 -11.49
C ASP A 169 -2.56 12.55 -11.52
N TYR A 170 -1.41 12.04 -11.07
CA TYR A 170 -1.13 10.61 -10.96
C TYR A 170 -1.13 10.17 -9.49
N ARG A 171 -1.49 8.91 -9.27
CA ARG A 171 -1.28 8.18 -8.01
C ARG A 171 0.02 7.39 -8.17
N PRO A 172 1.06 7.66 -7.37
CA PRO A 172 2.20 6.76 -7.29
C PRO A 172 1.78 5.49 -6.56
N ILE A 173 2.13 4.34 -7.13
CA ILE A 173 1.98 3.02 -6.51
C ILE A 173 3.36 2.38 -6.46
N SER A 174 3.83 2.05 -5.26
CA SER A 174 5.07 1.30 -5.07
C SER A 174 4.81 -0.20 -5.22
N LEU A 175 5.35 -0.79 -6.28
CA LEU A 175 5.38 -2.24 -6.47
C LEU A 175 6.60 -2.81 -5.74
N ILE A 176 6.33 -3.47 -4.61
CA ILE A 176 7.34 -4.09 -3.75
C ILE A 176 7.53 -5.57 -4.08
N GLY A 177 8.71 -6.13 -3.77
CA GLY A 177 8.98 -7.55 -3.92
C GLY A 177 8.14 -8.44 -2.98
N CYS A 178 7.93 -9.70 -3.38
CA CYS A 178 7.15 -10.69 -2.66
C CYS A 178 7.69 -10.95 -1.25
N MET A 179 8.99 -11.12 -1.07
CA MET A 179 9.59 -11.37 0.25
C MET A 179 9.29 -10.25 1.25
N TYR A 180 9.56 -9.00 0.86
CA TYR A 180 9.28 -7.84 1.71
C TYR A 180 7.78 -7.64 1.96
N LYS A 181 6.95 -7.97 0.98
CA LYS A 181 5.49 -7.94 1.13
C LYS A 181 4.99 -8.98 2.14
N VAL A 182 5.54 -10.20 2.11
CA VAL A 182 5.20 -11.25 3.08
C VAL A 182 5.65 -10.83 4.48
N LEU A 183 6.86 -10.27 4.62
CA LEU A 183 7.35 -9.75 5.91
C LEU A 183 6.43 -8.66 6.46
N SER A 184 6.14 -7.63 5.65
CA SER A 184 5.21 -6.56 6.01
C SER A 184 3.84 -7.10 6.42
N LYS A 185 3.36 -8.14 5.72
CA LYS A 185 2.08 -8.78 6.02
C LYS A 185 2.09 -9.56 7.33
N VAL A 186 3.15 -10.31 7.62
CA VAL A 186 3.33 -11.01 8.90
C VAL A 186 3.36 -10.01 10.05
N LEU A 187 4.15 -8.95 9.93
CA LEU A 187 4.23 -7.89 10.95
C LEU A 187 2.87 -7.20 11.15
N ALA A 188 2.15 -6.87 10.07
CA ALA A 188 0.81 -6.31 10.16
C ALA A 188 -0.18 -7.27 10.82
N ASN A 189 -0.08 -8.58 10.55
CA ASN A 189 -0.93 -9.60 11.18
C ASN A 189 -0.68 -9.72 12.68
N ARG A 190 0.58 -9.57 13.13
CA ARG A 190 0.94 -9.51 14.56
C ARG A 190 0.38 -8.25 15.21
N LEU A 191 0.63 -7.07 14.62
CA LEU A 191 0.12 -5.79 15.11
C LEU A 191 -1.40 -5.78 15.22
N ARG A 192 -2.11 -6.39 14.25
CA ARG A 192 -3.57 -6.49 14.25
C ARG A 192 -4.14 -7.16 15.52
N LYS A 193 -3.39 -8.04 16.18
CA LYS A 193 -3.83 -8.72 17.41
C LYS A 193 -3.92 -7.76 18.61
N VAL A 194 -3.15 -6.67 18.58
CA VAL A 194 -3.01 -5.75 19.72
C VAL A 194 -3.44 -4.32 19.41
N ILE A 195 -3.53 -3.94 18.13
CA ILE A 195 -3.77 -2.55 17.75
C ILE A 195 -5.05 -1.98 18.36
N GLY A 196 -6.07 -2.84 18.57
CA GLY A 196 -7.34 -2.46 19.18
C GLY A 196 -7.25 -2.03 20.64
N SER A 197 -6.25 -2.51 21.41
CA SER A 197 -6.06 -2.13 22.81
C SER A 197 -5.35 -0.78 22.97
N VAL A 198 -4.53 -0.39 22.00
CA VAL A 198 -3.73 0.84 22.06
C VAL A 198 -4.39 2.05 21.39
N ILE A 199 -5.23 1.85 20.38
CA ILE A 199 -5.91 2.94 19.68
C ILE A 199 -7.24 3.31 20.34
N SER A 200 -7.62 4.58 20.22
CA SER A 200 -8.96 5.06 20.61
C SER A 200 -10.07 4.34 19.82
N GLU A 201 -11.22 4.12 20.45
CA GLU A 201 -12.43 3.58 19.81
C GLU A 201 -12.96 4.51 18.71
N SER A 202 -12.66 5.81 18.79
CA SER A 202 -13.01 6.79 17.76
C SER A 202 -12.29 6.57 16.42
N GLN A 203 -11.20 5.78 16.38
CA GLN A 203 -10.50 5.41 15.15
C GLN A 203 -11.19 4.21 14.49
N SER A 204 -12.03 4.43 13.48
CA SER A 204 -12.77 3.34 12.80
C SER A 204 -12.01 2.71 11.62
N ALA A 205 -11.20 3.50 10.90
CA ALA A 205 -10.56 3.04 9.67
C ALA A 205 -9.39 2.07 9.93
N PHE A 206 -9.28 1.04 9.08
CA PHE A 206 -8.18 0.05 9.06
C PHE A 206 -8.06 -0.86 10.30
N ILE A 207 -9.07 -0.92 11.16
CA ILE A 207 -9.10 -1.77 12.34
C ILE A 207 -10.10 -2.90 12.13
N LYS A 208 -9.67 -4.14 12.37
CA LYS A 208 -10.54 -5.31 12.21
C LYS A 208 -11.73 -5.20 13.16
N GLY A 209 -12.94 -5.36 12.62
CA GLY A 209 -14.18 -5.31 13.40
C GLY A 209 -14.75 -3.91 13.64
N ARG A 210 -14.13 -2.85 13.09
CA ARG A 210 -14.69 -1.49 13.10
C ARG A 210 -15.14 -1.10 11.70
N HIS A 211 -16.29 -0.43 11.59
CA HIS A 211 -16.86 -0.04 10.31
C HIS A 211 -16.78 1.47 10.11
N ILE A 212 -16.49 1.90 8.88
CA ILE A 212 -16.42 3.34 8.54
C ILE A 212 -17.76 4.05 8.78
N LEU A 213 -18.87 3.31 8.67
CA LEU A 213 -20.21 3.82 8.90
C LEU A 213 -20.44 4.22 10.37
N ASP A 214 -19.74 3.59 11.32
CA ASP A 214 -19.88 3.90 12.74
C ASP A 214 -19.48 5.35 13.02
N SER A 215 -18.37 5.82 12.43
CA SER A 215 -17.94 7.21 12.55
C SER A 215 -18.90 8.20 11.89
N ILE A 216 -19.56 7.80 10.79
CA ILE A 216 -20.55 8.65 10.12
C ILE A 216 -21.81 8.77 10.98
N LEU A 217 -22.25 7.67 11.58
CA LEU A 217 -23.39 7.66 12.50
C LEU A 217 -23.12 8.56 13.72
N VAL A 218 -21.97 8.39 14.38
CA VAL A 218 -21.59 9.23 15.52
C VAL A 218 -21.56 10.71 15.14
N ALA A 219 -20.99 11.05 13.99
CA ALA A 219 -20.96 12.44 13.52
C ALA A 219 -22.37 13.01 13.27
N ASN A 220 -23.28 12.21 12.69
CA ASN A 220 -24.67 12.62 12.47
C ASN A 220 -25.40 12.88 13.79
N GLU A 221 -25.24 12.02 14.80
CA GLU A 221 -25.94 12.19 16.08
C GLU A 221 -25.42 13.38 16.88
N VAL A 222 -24.11 13.66 16.79
CA VAL A 222 -23.55 14.89 17.36
C VAL A 222 -24.18 16.13 16.71
N VAL A 223 -24.33 16.14 15.38
CA VAL A 223 -24.96 17.26 14.66
C VAL A 223 -26.43 17.41 15.03
N GLU A 224 -27.18 16.30 15.12
CA GLU A 224 -28.60 16.33 15.44
C GLU A 224 -28.84 16.76 16.90
N GLU A 225 -28.01 16.31 17.84
CA GLU A 225 -28.10 16.73 19.23
C GLU A 225 -27.85 18.24 19.39
N VAL A 226 -26.85 18.78 18.69
CA VAL A 226 -26.56 20.22 18.67
C VAL A 226 -27.75 21.02 18.16
N LYS A 227 -28.38 20.58 17.06
CA LYS A 227 -29.58 21.22 16.50
C LYS A 227 -30.74 21.19 17.50
N ARG A 228 -31.03 20.01 18.07
CA ARG A 228 -32.11 19.83 19.05
C ARG A 228 -31.91 20.70 20.28
N LYS A 229 -30.68 20.82 20.78
CA LYS A 229 -30.33 21.65 21.95
C LYS A 229 -30.10 23.13 21.62
N LYS A 230 -30.24 23.53 20.35
CA LYS A 230 -29.98 24.90 19.85
C LYS A 230 -28.62 25.46 20.29
N LYS A 231 -27.61 24.60 20.36
CA LYS A 231 -26.24 24.99 20.73
C LYS A 231 -25.48 25.48 19.50
N LYS A 232 -24.55 26.40 19.70
CA LYS A 232 -23.55 26.74 18.67
C LYS A 232 -22.52 25.62 18.60
N CYS A 233 -22.15 25.19 17.40
CA CYS A 233 -21.15 24.15 17.16
C CYS A 233 -20.24 24.58 16.00
N LEU A 234 -18.96 24.22 16.11
CA LEU A 234 -17.97 24.36 15.05
C LEU A 234 -17.49 22.95 14.67
N MET A 235 -17.63 22.58 13.40
CA MET A 235 -17.07 21.34 12.86
C MET A 235 -15.75 21.63 12.17
N PHE A 236 -14.70 20.95 12.62
CA PHE A 236 -13.37 21.06 12.02
C PHE A 236 -13.07 19.81 11.18
N LYS A 237 -12.87 20.00 9.88
CA LYS A 237 -12.49 18.94 8.95
C LYS A 237 -11.03 19.13 8.53
N VAL A 238 -10.19 18.15 8.85
CA VAL A 238 -8.77 18.12 8.49
C VAL A 238 -8.54 16.97 7.53
N ASP A 239 -7.69 17.19 6.54
CA ASP A 239 -7.20 16.14 5.65
C ASP A 239 -5.70 16.30 5.43
N PHE A 240 -4.99 15.17 5.29
CA PHE A 240 -3.55 15.15 5.07
C PHE A 240 -3.24 15.06 3.58
N ALA A 241 -2.54 16.07 3.06
CA ALA A 241 -2.00 15.99 1.71
C ALA A 241 -0.94 14.89 1.64
N LYS A 242 -1.14 13.93 0.73
CA LYS A 242 -0.21 12.82 0.47
C LYS A 242 0.19 12.07 1.76
N ALA A 243 -0.78 11.67 2.58
CA ALA A 243 -0.55 11.12 3.91
C ALA A 243 0.56 10.05 3.99
N TYR A 244 0.61 9.10 3.04
CA TYR A 244 1.65 8.05 3.01
C TYR A 244 3.03 8.55 2.59
N ASP A 245 3.10 9.55 1.71
CA ASP A 245 4.37 10.09 1.22
C ASP A 245 4.96 11.12 2.22
N SER A 246 4.12 11.66 3.10
CA SER A 246 4.47 12.67 4.09
C SER A 246 4.94 12.09 5.43
N VAL A 247 4.91 10.76 5.62
CA VAL A 247 5.47 10.11 6.81
C VAL A 247 6.99 10.00 6.63
N LYS A 248 7.73 10.86 7.32
CA LYS A 248 9.20 10.86 7.41
C LYS A 248 9.63 10.63 8.84
#